data_AF-A0A1B9LQJ8-F1
#
_entry.id   AF-A0A1B9LQJ8-F1
#
_cell.length_a   1.000
_cell.length_b   1.000
_cell.length_c   1.000
_cell.angle_alpha   90.00
_cell.angle_beta   90.00
_cell.angle_gamma   90.00
#
_symmetry.space_group_name_H-M   'P 1'
#
loop_
_entity.id
_entity.type
_entity.pdbx_description
1 polymer ?
#
loop_
_entity_poly.entity_id
_entity_poly.type
_entity_poly.pdbx_seq_one_letter_code
_entity_poly.pdbx_strand_id
1 'polypeptide(L)'
;MKGFKFSHYISRMALNGTSVAVYCNKDQSDYRLIAERGGCKIRNSLVVDLTSEKHEELPHDPYNLMDRFLHVASMCGINFH
;
A
#
# COMPACT_ATOMS: atom_id res chain seq x y z
N MET A 1 13.02 11.72 -0.11
CA MET A 1 11.95 11.21 -0.99
C MET A 1 11.51 12.33 -1.94
N LYS A 2 12.32 12.68 -2.97
CA LYS A 2 11.92 13.74 -3.92
C LYS A 2 10.89 13.14 -4.90
N GLY A 3 9.71 13.75 -5.02
CA GLY A 3 8.70 13.43 -6.05
C GLY A 3 7.42 12.76 -5.55
N PHE A 4 7.50 11.90 -4.54
CA PHE A 4 6.33 11.16 -4.04
C PHE A 4 5.68 11.86 -2.83
N LYS A 5 4.35 11.98 -2.85
CA LYS A 5 3.53 12.51 -1.75
C LYS A 5 2.55 11.44 -1.27
N PHE A 6 2.27 11.45 0.03
CA PHE A 6 1.22 10.61 0.59
C PHE A 6 -0.11 10.92 -0.09
N SER A 7 -0.83 9.88 -0.49
CA SER A 7 -2.14 9.99 -1.13
C SER A 7 -3.23 9.48 -0.16
N HIS A 8 -3.18 8.21 0.20
CA HIS A 8 -4.16 7.55 1.08
C HIS A 8 -3.61 6.23 1.62
N TYR A 9 -4.33 5.58 2.53
CA TYR A 9 -4.08 4.18 2.87
C TYR A 9 -4.88 3.26 1.95
N ILE A 10 -4.33 2.11 1.58
CA ILE A 10 -4.97 1.15 0.66
C ILE A 10 -6.33 0.66 1.14
N SER A 11 -6.52 0.67 2.47
CA SER A 11 -7.76 0.35 3.16
C SER A 11 -7.90 1.27 4.37
N ARG A 12 -9.14 1.51 4.80
CA ARG A 12 -9.44 2.19 6.07
C ARG A 12 -9.16 1.28 7.29
N MET A 13 -8.90 0.00 7.06
CA MET A 13 -8.56 -0.98 8.08
C MET A 13 -7.06 -0.99 8.35
N ALA A 14 -6.70 -1.28 9.60
CA ALA A 14 -5.36 -1.73 9.97
C ALA A 14 -5.47 -3.13 10.61
N LEU A 15 -4.63 -4.07 10.20
CA LEU A 15 -4.59 -5.43 10.75
C LEU A 15 -3.36 -5.58 11.63
N ASN A 16 -3.52 -5.95 12.90
CA ASN A 16 -2.43 -6.00 13.90
C ASN A 16 -1.61 -4.69 13.96
N GLY A 17 -2.32 -3.56 13.85
CA GLY A 17 -1.71 -2.22 13.80
C GLY A 17 -0.95 -1.91 12.51
N THR A 18 -0.97 -2.81 11.52
CA THR A 18 -0.33 -2.61 10.21
C THR A 18 -1.32 -2.00 9.22
N SER A 19 -0.92 -0.92 8.56
CA SER A 19 -1.58 -0.32 7.40
C SER A 19 -0.63 -0.34 6.19
N VAL A 20 -1.14 -0.12 4.99
CA VAL A 20 -0.29 0.12 3.80
C VAL A 20 -0.60 1.50 3.25
N ALA A 21 0.39 2.38 3.30
CA ALA A 21 0.32 3.74 2.80
C ALA A 21 0.65 3.77 1.30
N VAL A 22 -0.15 4.51 0.54
CA VAL A 22 0.02 4.76 -0.88
C VAL A 22 0.59 6.17 -1.05
N TYR A 23 1.73 6.27 -1.72
CA TYR A 23 2.32 7.51 -2.17
C TYR A 23 2.26 7.57 -3.68
N CYS A 24 2.09 8.74 -4.26
CA CYS A 24 2.12 8.93 -5.72
C CYS A 24 2.99 10.12 -6.10
N ASN A 25 3.49 10.11 -7.33
CA ASN A 25 4.09 11.29 -7.93
C ASN A 25 3.02 12.34 -8.30
N LYS A 26 3.44 13.52 -8.77
CA LYS A 26 2.53 14.68 -8.99
C LYS A 26 1.47 14.39 -10.07
N ASP A 27 1.85 13.62 -11.07
CA ASP A 27 1.08 13.22 -12.25
C ASP A 27 0.36 11.88 -12.09
N GLN A 28 0.52 11.21 -10.94
CA GLN A 28 -0.10 9.90 -10.63
C GLN A 28 0.26 8.79 -11.63
N SER A 29 1.40 8.89 -12.30
CA SER A 29 1.93 7.86 -13.20
C SER A 29 2.65 6.75 -12.44
N ASP A 30 3.22 7.07 -11.27
CA ASP A 30 3.89 6.12 -10.39
C ASP A 30 3.32 6.16 -8.98
N TYR A 31 3.18 4.97 -8.40
CA TYR A 31 2.72 4.71 -7.05
C TYR A 31 3.78 3.97 -6.26
N ARG A 32 3.83 4.26 -4.96
CA ARG A 32 4.72 3.60 -4.01
C ARG A 32 3.93 3.14 -2.81
N LEU A 33 4.01 1.85 -2.52
CA LEU A 33 3.35 1.20 -1.40
C LEU A 33 4.36 0.97 -0.28
N ILE A 34 3.99 1.38 0.94
CA ILE A 34 4.82 1.22 2.13
C ILE A 34 3.95 0.65 3.24
N ALA A 35 4.32 -0.53 3.75
CA ALA A 35 3.69 -1.07 4.95
C ALA A 35 4.18 -0.32 6.20
N GLU A 36 3.23 0.15 7.00
CA GLU A 36 3.45 0.99 8.18
C GLU A 36 2.78 0.41 9.42
N ARG A 37 3.34 0.71 10.59
CA ARG A 37 2.74 0.46 11.90
C ARG A 37 2.91 1.72 12.74
N GLY A 38 1.79 2.28 13.21
CA GLY A 38 1.81 3.54 13.96
C GLY A 38 2.36 4.73 13.17
N GLY A 39 2.12 4.79 11.85
CA GLY A 39 2.60 5.85 10.96
C GLY A 39 4.10 5.81 10.65
N CYS A 40 4.78 4.72 11.00
CA CYS A 40 6.18 4.49 10.68
C CYS A 40 6.31 3.25 9.79
N LYS A 41 7.19 3.29 8.79
CA LYS A 41 7.53 2.12 7.96
C LYS A 41 7.95 0.94 8.85
N ILE A 42 7.35 -0.23 8.59
CA ILE A 42 7.70 -1.47 9.29
C ILE A 42 9.15 -1.86 8.95
N ARG A 43 9.92 -2.24 9.97
CA ARG A 43 11.30 -2.71 9.79
C ARG A 43 11.30 -3.98 8.92
N ASN A 44 12.20 -4.03 7.95
CA ASN A 44 12.33 -5.13 6.96
C ASN A 44 11.14 -5.30 6.00
N SER A 45 10.13 -4.42 6.00
CA SER A 45 9.14 -4.40 4.92
C SER A 45 9.75 -3.91 3.61
N LEU A 46 9.22 -4.40 2.49
CA LEU A 46 9.56 -3.94 1.15
C LEU A 46 8.83 -2.64 0.84
N VAL A 47 9.49 -1.78 0.06
CA VAL A 47 8.86 -0.66 -0.61
C VAL A 47 8.55 -1.12 -2.02
N VAL A 48 7.29 -1.05 -2.42
CA VAL A 48 6.86 -1.55 -3.73
C VAL A 48 6.52 -0.36 -4.61
N ASP A 49 7.19 -0.25 -5.75
CA ASP A 49 6.89 0.76 -6.76
C ASP A 49 6.02 0.13 -7.86
N LEU A 50 4.93 0.81 -8.21
CA LEU A 50 3.95 0.40 -9.22
C LEU A 50 3.75 1.52 -10.23
N THR A 51 3.49 1.16 -11.49
CA THR A 51 2.91 2.09 -12.46
C THR A 51 1.43 2.31 -12.16
N SER A 52 0.83 3.34 -12.75
CA SER A 52 -0.62 3.58 -12.68
C SER A 52 -1.45 2.38 -13.12
N GLU A 53 -1.09 1.75 -14.23
CA GLU A 53 -1.75 0.56 -14.76
C GLU A 53 -1.75 -0.59 -13.74
N LYS A 54 -0.59 -0.88 -13.14
CA LYS A 54 -0.47 -1.93 -12.13
C LYS A 54 -1.21 -1.61 -10.84
N HIS A 55 -1.34 -0.33 -10.50
CA HIS A 55 -2.11 0.11 -9.35
C HIS A 55 -3.63 -0.07 -9.57
N GLU A 56 -4.12 0.14 -10.79
CA GLU A 56 -5.53 -0.09 -11.16
C GLU A 56 -5.90 -1.58 -11.23
N GLU A 57 -4.94 -2.44 -11.56
CA GLU A 57 -5.09 -3.90 -11.52
C GLU A 57 -5.20 -4.50 -10.10
N LEU A 58 -4.89 -3.72 -9.06
CA LEU A 58 -5.01 -4.20 -7.68
C LEU A 58 -6.45 -4.61 -7.37
N PRO A 59 -6.68 -5.67 -6.57
CA PRO A 59 -8.04 -6.11 -6.23
C PRO A 59 -8.89 -4.95 -5.71
N HIS A 60 -9.97 -4.64 -6.40
CA HIS A 60 -10.88 -3.52 -6.10
C HIS A 60 -12.31 -4.09 -5.94
N ASP A 61 -12.49 -5.00 -4.98
CA ASP A 61 -13.84 -5.39 -4.60
C ASP A 61 -14.34 -4.40 -3.52
N PRO A 62 -15.38 -3.58 -3.79
CA PRO A 62 -15.92 -2.65 -2.80
C PRO A 62 -16.55 -3.37 -1.59
N TYR A 63 -16.92 -4.64 -1.73
CA TYR A 63 -17.46 -5.48 -0.66
C TYR A 63 -16.37 -6.30 0.04
N ASN A 64 -15.21 -6.50 -0.59
CA ASN A 64 -14.09 -7.24 -0.02
C ASN A 64 -12.79 -6.40 0.01
N LEU A 65 -12.78 -5.43 0.92
CA LEU A 65 -11.62 -4.58 1.20
C LEU A 65 -10.44 -5.35 1.83
N MET A 66 -10.67 -6.58 2.30
CA MET A 66 -9.66 -7.38 2.99
C MET A 66 -8.70 -8.03 1.99
N ASP A 67 -9.20 -8.55 0.87
CA ASP A 67 -8.37 -9.17 -0.15
C ASP A 67 -7.36 -8.18 -0.74
N ARG A 68 -7.80 -6.94 -1.03
CA ARG A 68 -6.91 -5.86 -1.49
C ARG A 68 -5.79 -5.61 -0.48
N PHE A 69 -6.16 -5.50 0.80
CA PHE A 69 -5.20 -5.24 1.86
C PHE A 69 -4.20 -6.38 1.99
N LEU A 70 -4.66 -7.63 2.07
CA LEU A 70 -3.80 -8.80 2.22
C LEU A 70 -2.86 -8.97 1.03
N HIS A 71 -3.36 -8.79 -0.20
CA HIS A 71 -2.56 -8.82 -1.42
C HIS A 71 -1.44 -7.78 -1.39
N VAL A 72 -1.80 -6.52 -1.13
CA VAL A 72 -0.85 -5.40 -1.11
C VAL A 72 0.13 -5.49 0.06
N ALA A 73 -0.30 -5.97 1.22
CA ALA A 73 0.58 -6.21 2.35
C ALA A 73 1.61 -7.30 2.04
N SER A 74 1.17 -8.39 1.38
CA SER A 74 2.06 -9.48 0.95
C SER A 74 3.10 -8.98 -0.06
N MET A 75 2.72 -8.12 -1.00
CA MET A 75 3.66 -7.44 -1.90
C MET A 75 4.72 -6.64 -1.13
N CYS A 76 4.34 -6.01 -0.01
CA CYS A 76 5.25 -5.29 0.88
C CYS A 76 6.05 -6.23 1.82
N GLY A 77 5.99 -7.55 1.63
CA GLY A 77 6.67 -8.54 2.47
C GLY A 77 6.02 -8.79 3.83
N ILE A 78 4.76 -8.38 4.01
CA ILE A 78 4.00 -8.59 5.24
C ILE A 78 2.93 -9.66 4.99
N ASN A 79 3.11 -10.82 5.58
CA ASN A 79 2.13 -11.90 5.55
C ASN A 79 1.41 -11.99 6.90
N PHE A 80 0.09 -12.19 6.84
CA PHE A 80 -0.75 -12.44 8.01
C PHE A 80 -1.14 -13.92 8.00
N HIS A 81 -1.03 -14.58 9.15
CA HIS A 81 -1.38 -15.99 9.37
C HIS A 81 -2.67 -16.09 10.18
#